data_AF-A0AAW5N273-F1
#
_entry.id   AF-A0AAW5N273-F1
#
_cell.length_a   1.000
_cell.length_b   1.000
_cell.length_c   1.000
_cell.angle_alpha   90.00
_cell.angle_beta   90.00
_cell.angle_gamma   90.00
#
_symmetry.space_group_name_H-M   'P 1'
#
loop_
_entity.id
_entity.type
_entity.pdbx_description
1 polymer ?
#
loop_
_entity_poly.entity_id
_entity_poly.type
_entity_poly.pdbx_seq_one_letter_code
_entity_poly.pdbx_strand_id
1 'polypeptide(L)' 'MPTQAQEVYDVTGAGDTVIGVLAATLAAGNSLEEACFFANAAAGVVVGKLGTSTVSPIELENAVRGRADTGFGVMTE' A
#
# COMPACT_ATOMS: atom_id res chain seq x y z
N MET A 1 4.95 -0.74 -34.94
CA MET A 1 5.61 0.01 -33.86
C MET A 1 5.56 -0.86 -32.61
N PRO A 2 6.68 -1.25 -31.99
CA PRO A 2 6.61 -2.06 -30.77
C PRO A 2 6.17 -1.18 -29.60
N THR A 3 5.29 -1.72 -28.76
CA THR A 3 4.77 -1.13 -27.55
C THR A 3 5.88 -1.02 -26.50
N GLN A 4 6.15 0.18 -26.00
CA GLN A 4 6.91 0.34 -24.76
C GLN A 4 6.05 -0.25 -23.63
N ALA A 5 6.43 -1.42 -23.13
CA ALA A 5 5.87 -1.94 -21.90
C ALA A 5 6.25 -0.96 -20.79
N GLN A 6 5.28 -0.20 -20.28
CA GLN A 6 5.39 0.37 -18.94
C GLN A 6 5.72 -0.79 -18.01
N GLU A 7 6.84 -0.68 -17.28
CA GLU A 7 7.31 -1.72 -16.39
C GLU A 7 6.21 -2.03 -15.36
N VAL A 8 5.47 -3.09 -15.62
CA VAL A 8 4.62 -3.73 -14.62
C VAL A 8 5.60 -4.41 -13.67
N TYR A 9 6.03 -3.67 -12.66
CA TYR A 9 6.97 -4.19 -11.67
C TYR A 9 6.30 -5.31 -10.86
N ASP A 10 7.13 -6.27 -10.48
CA ASP A 10 6.79 -7.59 -9.94
C ASP A 10 5.79 -7.50 -8.78
N VAL A 11 4.62 -8.13 -8.93
CA VAL A 11 3.56 -8.19 -7.90
C VAL A 11 3.84 -9.23 -6.80
N THR A 12 4.98 -9.91 -6.83
CA THR A 12 5.37 -10.83 -5.76
C THR A 12 5.66 -10.08 -4.45
N GLY A 13 4.99 -10.48 -3.36
CA GLY A 13 5.21 -9.93 -2.00
C GLY A 13 4.22 -8.83 -1.56
N ALA A 14 3.34 -8.36 -2.45
CA ALA A 14 2.29 -7.40 -2.07
C ALA A 14 1.29 -8.00 -1.07
N GLY A 15 0.94 -9.29 -1.22
CA GLY A 15 0.03 -9.99 -0.33
C GLY A 15 0.56 -10.13 1.11
N ASP A 16 1.82 -10.52 1.27
CA ASP A 16 2.45 -10.64 2.59
C ASP A 16 2.51 -9.29 3.30
N THR A 17 2.75 -8.21 2.54
CA THR A 17 2.77 -6.85 3.05
C THR A 17 1.38 -6.40 3.52
N VAL A 18 0.33 -6.68 2.74
CA VAL A 18 -1.06 -6.38 3.13
C VAL A 18 -1.40 -7.09 4.44
N ILE A 19 -1.13 -8.39 4.54
CA ILE A 19 -1.46 -9.18 5.74
C ILE A 19 -0.64 -8.70 6.95
N GLY A 20 0.65 -8.43 6.77
CA GLY A 20 1.52 -7.95 7.84
C GLY A 20 1.07 -6.60 8.41
N VAL A 21 0.75 -5.64 7.53
CA VAL A 21 0.31 -4.30 7.97
C VAL A 21 -1.10 -4.34 8.55
N LEU A 22 -2.01 -5.13 7.97
CA LEU A 22 -3.34 -5.34 8.51
C LEU A 22 -3.27 -5.91 9.94
N ALA A 23 -2.50 -6.99 10.13
CA ALA A 23 -2.32 -7.63 11.43
C ALA A 23 -1.66 -6.70 12.45
N ALA A 24 -0.62 -5.95 12.06
CA ALA A 24 0.05 -4.99 12.94
C ALA A 24 -0.88 -3.86 13.38
N THR A 25 -1.69 -3.32 12.47
CA THR A 25 -2.59 -2.21 12.77
C THR A 25 -3.74 -2.64 13.68
N LEU A 26 -4.29 -3.84 13.43
CA LEU A 26 -5.29 -4.46 14.31
C LEU A 26 -4.71 -4.78 15.69
N ALA A 27 -3.48 -5.30 15.76
CA ALA A 27 -2.79 -5.57 17.03
C ALA A 27 -2.52 -4.29 17.83
N ALA A 28 -2.36 -3.15 17.15
CA ALA A 28 -2.26 -1.83 17.78
C ALA A 28 -3.61 -1.27 18.26
N GLY A 29 -4.72 -2.00 18.08
CA GLY A 29 -6.05 -1.61 18.58
C GLY A 29 -6.85 -0.71 17.65
N ASN A 30 -6.39 -0.52 16.40
CA ASN A 30 -7.10 0.29 15.41
C ASN A 30 -8.28 -0.48 14.82
N SER A 31 -9.20 0.23 14.19
CA SER A 31 -10.33 -0.35 13.48
C SER A 31 -9.88 -1.16 12.26
N LEU A 32 -10.75 -2.08 11.80
CA LEU A 32 -10.53 -2.81 10.56
C LEU A 32 -10.43 -1.88 9.34
N GLU A 33 -11.19 -0.77 9.37
CA GLU A 33 -11.17 0.24 8.31
C GLU A 33 -9.80 0.93 8.23
N GLU A 34 -9.26 1.38 9.37
CA GLU A 34 -7.92 1.95 9.45
C GLU A 34 -6.86 0.92 9.04
N ALA A 35 -6.98 -0.33 9.49
CA ALA A 35 -6.06 -1.39 9.14
C ALA A 35 -6.04 -1.67 7.62
N CYS A 36 -7.21 -1.71 6.98
CA CYS A 36 -7.34 -1.81 5.53
C CYS A 36 -6.73 -0.60 4.81
N PHE A 37 -6.90 0.59 5.35
CA PHE A 37 -6.31 1.81 4.81
C PHE A 37 -4.78 1.74 4.80
N PHE A 38 -4.16 1.40 5.93
CA PHE A 38 -2.71 1.25 6.02
C PHE A 38 -2.18 0.10 5.15
N ALA A 39 -2.88 -1.04 5.11
CA ALA A 39 -2.49 -2.17 4.29
C ALA A 39 -2.53 -1.84 2.78
N ASN A 40 -3.54 -1.08 2.35
CA ASN A 40 -3.64 -0.63 0.95
C ASN A 40 -2.53 0.37 0.60
N ALA A 41 -2.23 1.32 1.50
CA ALA A 41 -1.10 2.24 1.31
C ALA A 41 0.24 1.49 1.20
N ALA A 42 0.46 0.50 2.08
CA ALA A 42 1.65 -0.34 2.06
C ALA A 42 1.78 -1.17 0.77
N ALA A 43 0.68 -1.73 0.28
CA ALA A 43 0.65 -2.47 -0.98
C ALA A 43 1.04 -1.58 -2.17
N GLY A 44 0.50 -0.35 -2.23
CA GLY A 44 0.85 0.62 -3.26
C GLY A 44 2.35 0.96 -3.29
N VAL A 45 2.99 1.04 -2.11
CA VAL A 45 4.43 1.25 -2.00
C VAL A 45 5.22 0.05 -2.54
N VAL A 46 4.82 -1.18 -2.20
CA VAL A 46 5.56 -2.39 -2.59
C VAL A 46 5.42 -2.68 -4.08
N VAL A 47 4.23 -2.49 -4.66
CA VAL A 47 4.00 -2.68 -6.11
C VAL A 47 4.79 -1.65 -6.95
N GLY A 48 5.14 -0.50 -6.38
CA GLY A 48 5.99 0.50 -7.02
C GLY A 48 7.50 0.19 -6.99
N LYS A 49 7.92 -0.91 -6.34
CA LYS A 49 9.33 -1.30 -6.20
C LYS A 49 9.67 -2.50 -7.08
N LEU A 50 10.91 -2.57 -7.55
CA LEU A 50 11.42 -3.72 -8.29
C LEU A 50 11.72 -4.89 -7.34
N GLY A 51 10.95 -5.97 -7.46
CA GLY A 51 11.12 -7.24 -6.73
C GLY A 51 10.35 -7.31 -5.41
N THR A 52 10.51 -8.43 -4.69
CA THR A 52 9.92 -8.69 -3.36
C THR A 52 10.50 -7.75 -2.29
N SER A 53 10.00 -6.53 -2.26
CA SER A 53 10.52 -5.49 -1.37
C SER A 53 9.62 -5.31 -0.16
N THR A 54 10.21 -5.14 1.01
CA THR A 54 9.50 -4.76 2.23
C THR A 54 9.11 -3.28 2.20
N VAL A 55 8.08 -2.92 2.96
CA VAL A 55 7.73 -1.53 3.30
C VAL A 55 8.36 -1.17 4.64
N SER A 56 9.06 -0.03 4.70
CA SER A 56 9.54 0.53 5.97
C SER A 56 8.48 1.45 6.61
N PRO A 57 8.52 1.67 7.94
CA PRO A 57 7.58 2.59 8.60
C PRO A 57 7.58 4.00 8.00
N ILE A 58 8.75 4.50 7.59
CA ILE A 58 8.90 5.83 6.97
C ILE A 58 8.21 5.87 5.60
N GLU A 59 8.36 4.82 4.79
CA GLU A 59 7.69 4.76 3.49
C GLU A 59 6.18 4.64 3.64
N LEU A 60 5.71 3.89 4.64
CA LEU A 60 4.29 3.80 4.96
C LEU A 60 3.74 5.15 5.44
N GLU A 61 4.46 5.85 6.32
CA GLU A 61 4.07 7.19 6.77
C GLU A 61 4.00 8.17 5.59
N ASN A 62 5.00 8.16 4.72
CA ASN A 62 5.02 9.00 3.52
C ASN A 62 3.86 8.67 2.57
N ALA A 63 3.54 7.38 2.38
CA ALA A 63 2.43 6.95 1.55
C ALA A 63 1.08 7.37 2.13
N VAL A 64 0.91 7.29 3.44
CA VAL A 64 -0.29 7.73 4.16
C VAL A 64 -0.45 9.25 4.08
N ARG A 65 0.63 10.01 4.32
CA ARG A 65 0.62 11.48 4.23
C ARG A 65 0.39 11.97 2.80
N GLY A 66 1.08 11.38 1.82
CA GLY A 66 0.91 11.72 0.41
C GLY A 66 -0.50 11.39 -0.11
N ARG A 67 -1.15 10.36 0.45
CA ARG A 67 -2.55 10.02 0.14
C ARG A 67 -3.57 10.95 0.82
N ALA A 68 -3.22 11.56 1.96
CA ALA A 68 -4.06 12.56 2.61
C ALA A 68 -4.20 13.84 1.75
N ASP A 69 -3.17 14.18 0.97
CA ASP A 69 -3.21 15.30 0.01
C ASP A 69 -4.03 14.96 -1.25
N THR A 70 -4.11 13.69 -1.64
CA THR A 70 -5.02 13.22 -2.70
C THR A 70 -6.36 12.84 -2.09
N GLY A 71 -7.19 13.86 -1.83
CA GLY A 71 -8.48 13.73 -1.16
C GLY A 71 -9.26 12.46 -1.50
N PHE A 72 -9.66 11.76 -0.44
CA PHE A 72 -10.98 11.14 -0.32
C PHE A 72 -11.53 10.50 -1.60
N GLY A 73 -11.24 9.21 -1.77
CA GLY A 73 -12.05 8.31 -2.61
C GLY A 73 -13.41 8.01 -1.96
N VAL A 74 -14.16 9.06 -1.60
CA VAL A 74 -15.57 8.93 -1.22
C VAL A 74 -16.30 8.58 -2.51
N MET A 75 -16.54 7.28 -2.72
CA MET A 75 -17.69 6.86 -3.51
C MET A 75 -18.91 7.08 -2.61
N THR A 76 -19.44 8.31 -2.63
CA THR A 76 -20.84 8.54 -2.28
C THR A 76 -21.66 7.87 -3.37
N GLU A 77 -22.30 6.76 -3.04
CA GLU A 77 -23.53 6.35 -3.72
C GLU A 77 -24.70 7.23 -3.27
#